data_AF-A0AAE4C9W1-F1
#
_entry.id   AF-A0AAE4C9W1-F1
#
_cell.length_a   1.000
_cell.length_b   1.000
_cell.length_c   1.000
_cell.angle_alpha   90.00
_cell.angle_beta   90.00
_cell.angle_gamma   90.00
#
_symmetry.space_group_name_H-M   'P 1'
#
loop_
_entity.id
_entity.type
_entity.pdbx_description
1 polymer ?
#
loop_
_entity_poly.entity_id
_entity_poly.type
_entity_poly.pdbx_seq_one_letter_code
_entity_poly.pdbx_strand_id
1 'polypeptide(L)'
;MEYLDLSPYAYTASPLPMTSVGWLGSEHGVQGGTGSPLTEAELRTLRAASRRVCNVMLGFHPCEFCEAVEGNGEYRYYLPGGRTFAAPAMIVHYAERHGYRPPREFLDGLPEAVRPAWDGRAESLREVLLDGAAGLEWRAEAAVDLAQWNDRRAFDALRQAVADAELADCAGDEIGRSLAAFAGRDYAAGLDRDGLPPSVRFGVADAARNDALTLVRRRG
;
A
#
# COMPACT_ATOMS: atom_id res chain seq x y z
N MET A 1 17.26 -4.05 -4.47
CA MET A 1 17.69 -2.74 -3.92
C MET A 1 17.44 -2.78 -2.44
N GLU A 2 18.44 -2.44 -1.65
CA GLU A 2 18.42 -2.58 -0.19
C GLU A 2 18.46 -1.21 0.48
N TYR A 3 17.77 -1.09 1.61
CA TYR A 3 17.83 0.09 2.46
C TYR A 3 17.94 -0.36 3.91
N LEU A 4 18.76 0.34 4.68
CA LEU A 4 18.77 0.15 6.12
C LEU A 4 17.39 0.52 6.70
N ASP A 5 16.91 -0.28 7.63
CA ASP A 5 15.73 0.03 8.40
C ASP A 5 15.89 1.39 9.08
N LEU A 6 14.83 2.18 9.06
CA LEU A 6 14.78 3.54 9.59
C LEU A 6 15.56 4.58 8.77
N SER A 7 16.16 4.21 7.64
CA SER A 7 16.72 5.18 6.70
C SER A 7 15.61 5.92 5.93
N PRO A 8 15.89 7.14 5.40
CA PRO A 8 14.96 7.81 4.50
C PRO A 8 14.66 6.95 3.27
N TYR A 9 13.39 6.85 2.91
CA TYR A 9 12.97 6.19 1.69
C TYR A 9 13.33 7.05 0.47
N ALA A 10 13.92 6.43 -0.55
CA ALA A 10 14.42 7.13 -1.74
C ALA A 10 14.25 6.30 -3.03
N TYR A 11 13.37 5.29 -3.05
CA TYR A 11 13.21 4.43 -4.22
C TYR A 11 12.35 5.09 -5.31
N THR A 12 11.20 5.64 -4.93
CA THR A 12 10.42 6.55 -5.78
C THR A 12 10.29 7.91 -5.11
N ALA A 13 10.01 8.94 -5.90
CA ALA A 13 9.54 10.20 -5.33
C ALA A 13 8.14 9.98 -4.70
N SER A 14 7.82 10.76 -3.67
CA SER A 14 6.52 10.74 -2.99
C SER A 14 6.24 12.12 -2.41
N PRO A 15 4.97 12.58 -2.40
CA PRO A 15 4.62 13.84 -1.75
C PRO A 15 4.72 13.76 -0.22
N LEU A 16 4.83 12.56 0.36
CA LEU A 16 4.96 12.35 1.79
C LEU A 16 6.37 11.85 2.12
N PRO A 17 7.05 12.41 3.15
CA PRO A 17 8.29 11.84 3.64
C PRO A 17 8.02 10.44 4.21
N MET A 18 8.84 9.48 3.82
CA MET A 18 8.72 8.09 4.24
C MET A 18 10.05 7.53 4.75
N THR A 19 9.93 6.53 5.60
CA THR A 19 11.04 5.79 6.18
C THR A 19 11.04 4.36 5.66
N SER A 20 12.20 3.86 5.24
CA SER A 20 12.39 2.51 4.75
C SER A 20 12.28 1.49 5.89
N VAL A 21 11.57 0.39 5.63
CA VAL A 21 11.54 -0.79 6.50
C VAL A 21 11.45 -2.08 5.69
N GLY A 22 12.26 -3.08 6.00
CA GLY A 22 12.20 -4.41 5.39
C GLY A 22 12.75 -4.49 3.96
N TRP A 23 13.52 -3.49 3.51
CA TRP A 23 14.23 -3.51 2.23
C TRP A 23 15.54 -4.30 2.35
N LEU A 24 15.37 -5.62 2.54
CA LEU A 24 16.45 -6.57 2.76
C LEU A 24 17.01 -7.11 1.45
N GLY A 25 18.27 -7.53 1.49
CA GLY A 25 18.89 -8.33 0.45
C GLY A 25 20.24 -8.90 0.92
N SER A 26 21.02 -9.40 -0.02
CA SER A 26 22.28 -10.09 0.24
C SER A 26 23.41 -9.17 0.78
N GLU A 27 23.36 -7.87 0.53
CA GLU A 27 24.39 -6.91 0.94
C GLU A 27 24.35 -6.63 2.46
N HIS A 28 23.17 -6.34 2.99
CA HIS A 28 22.97 -6.04 4.42
C HIS A 28 22.41 -7.21 5.22
N GLY A 29 21.97 -8.27 4.53
CA GLY A 29 21.36 -9.44 5.13
C GLY A 29 20.03 -9.13 5.82
N VAL A 30 19.62 -10.03 6.72
CA VAL A 30 18.42 -9.82 7.55
C VAL A 30 18.75 -8.84 8.68
N GLN A 31 18.12 -7.67 8.62
CA GLN A 31 18.26 -6.61 9.62
C GLN A 31 17.44 -6.91 10.90
N GLY A 32 17.78 -6.27 12.03
CA GLY A 32 17.08 -6.49 13.31
C GLY A 32 17.55 -7.72 14.10
N GLY A 33 18.70 -8.29 13.73
CA GLY A 33 19.23 -9.58 14.22
C GLY A 33 19.72 -9.60 15.67
N THR A 34 18.80 -9.57 16.63
CA THR A 34 18.94 -10.21 17.98
C THR A 34 17.59 -10.55 18.65
N GLY A 35 16.45 -10.16 18.07
CA GLY A 35 15.13 -10.43 18.65
C GLY A 35 14.59 -11.83 18.36
N SER A 36 13.73 -12.35 19.24
CA SER A 36 12.89 -13.51 18.91
C SER A 36 12.04 -13.22 17.65
N PRO A 37 11.67 -14.24 16.85
CA PRO A 37 10.75 -14.07 15.74
C PRO A 37 9.49 -13.30 16.16
N LEU A 38 8.84 -12.63 15.21
CA LEU A 38 7.53 -12.01 15.48
C LEU A 38 6.59 -13.04 16.09
N THR A 39 5.86 -12.63 17.13
CA THR A 39 4.77 -13.43 17.67
C THR A 39 3.68 -13.59 16.61
N GLU A 40 2.86 -14.63 16.73
CA GLU A 40 1.72 -14.83 15.83
C GLU A 40 0.77 -13.62 15.83
N ALA A 41 0.61 -12.93 16.96
CA ALA A 41 -0.18 -11.70 17.02
C ALA A 41 0.44 -10.56 16.20
N GLU A 42 1.76 -10.35 16.32
CA GLU A 42 2.49 -9.35 15.53
C GLU A 42 2.45 -9.66 14.02
N LEU A 43 2.63 -10.94 13.64
CA LEU A 43 2.50 -11.37 12.23
C LEU A 43 1.10 -11.11 11.68
N ARG A 44 0.05 -11.43 12.45
CA ARG A 44 -1.33 -11.13 12.03
C ARG A 44 -1.54 -9.62 11.85
N THR A 45 -1.01 -8.79 12.74
CA THR A 45 -1.10 -7.33 12.61
C THR A 45 -0.34 -6.84 11.37
N LEU A 46 0.86 -7.36 11.11
CA LEU A 46 1.63 -7.01 9.91
C LEU A 46 0.90 -7.41 8.62
N ARG A 47 0.33 -8.61 8.56
CA ARG A 47 -0.52 -9.03 7.43
C ARG A 47 -1.74 -8.10 7.30
N ALA A 48 -2.39 -7.78 8.42
CA ALA A 48 -3.57 -6.93 8.43
C ALA A 48 -3.27 -5.47 8.05
N ALA A 49 -2.05 -4.98 8.23
CA ALA A 49 -1.63 -3.65 7.79
C ALA A 49 -1.12 -3.65 6.32
N SER A 50 -0.55 -4.76 5.86
CA SER A 50 -0.04 -4.97 4.48
C SER A 50 -1.16 -5.26 3.48
N ARG A 51 -2.13 -4.34 3.33
CA ARG A 51 -3.38 -4.60 2.57
C ARG A 51 -3.32 -4.26 1.10
N ARG A 52 -2.60 -3.20 0.77
CA ARG A 52 -2.64 -2.58 -0.56
C ARG A 52 -1.24 -2.27 -1.00
N VAL A 53 -0.82 -2.99 -2.04
CA VAL A 53 0.45 -2.72 -2.71
C VAL A 53 0.27 -1.51 -3.62
N CYS A 54 1.24 -0.61 -3.61
CA CYS A 54 1.41 0.51 -4.52
C CYS A 54 2.72 0.34 -5.32
N ASN A 55 2.96 1.24 -6.28
CA ASN A 55 4.20 1.30 -7.06
C ASN A 55 4.60 -0.03 -7.70
N VAL A 56 3.64 -0.72 -8.32
CA VAL A 56 3.88 -1.96 -9.05
C VAL A 56 4.73 -1.66 -10.29
N MET A 57 5.82 -2.41 -10.45
CA MET A 57 6.81 -2.24 -11.51
C MET A 57 6.64 -3.28 -12.62
N LEU A 58 7.27 -3.06 -13.79
CA LEU A 58 7.21 -3.96 -14.94
C LEU A 58 7.87 -5.36 -14.73
N GLY A 59 8.47 -5.61 -13.56
CA GLY A 59 9.13 -6.88 -13.25
C GLY A 59 8.90 -7.35 -11.81
N PHE A 60 9.32 -8.58 -11.51
CA PHE A 60 9.28 -9.16 -10.18
C PHE A 60 10.68 -9.29 -9.60
N HIS A 61 10.82 -9.00 -8.32
CA HIS A 61 12.06 -9.16 -7.58
C HIS A 61 12.04 -10.49 -6.81
N PRO A 62 12.91 -11.46 -7.16
CA PRO A 62 13.02 -12.70 -6.41
C PRO A 62 13.61 -12.43 -5.03
N CYS A 63 13.15 -13.19 -4.03
CA CYS A 63 13.75 -13.18 -2.69
C CYS A 63 15.20 -13.67 -2.78
N GLU A 64 16.15 -12.80 -2.45
CA GLU A 64 17.59 -13.11 -2.51
C GLU A 64 18.04 -14.15 -1.47
N PHE A 65 17.19 -14.51 -0.50
CA PHE A 65 17.52 -15.45 0.56
C PHE A 65 17.08 -16.89 0.29
N CYS A 66 15.99 -17.11 -0.46
CA CYS A 66 15.50 -18.46 -0.75
C CYS A 66 15.07 -18.71 -2.19
N GLU A 67 14.97 -17.66 -3.02
CA GLU A 67 14.54 -17.71 -4.42
C GLU A 67 13.15 -18.33 -4.68
N ALA A 68 12.45 -18.79 -3.64
CA ALA A 68 11.17 -19.49 -3.73
C ALA A 68 9.98 -18.55 -3.93
N VAL A 69 10.19 -17.25 -3.71
CA VAL A 69 9.17 -16.22 -3.74
C VAL A 69 9.68 -15.03 -4.52
N GLU A 70 8.79 -14.37 -5.27
CA GLU A 70 9.08 -13.09 -5.91
C GLU A 70 7.99 -12.07 -5.58
N GLY A 71 8.40 -10.82 -5.34
CA GLY A 71 7.52 -9.70 -4.99
C GLY A 71 7.52 -8.62 -6.05
N ASN A 72 6.45 -7.83 -6.09
CA ASN A 72 6.35 -6.64 -6.93
C ASN A 72 5.62 -5.52 -6.17
N GLY A 73 6.15 -4.30 -6.25
CA GLY A 73 5.67 -3.12 -5.55
C GLY A 73 6.01 -3.10 -4.07
N GLU A 74 5.32 -2.21 -3.36
CA GLU A 74 5.58 -1.91 -1.95
C GLU A 74 4.27 -1.65 -1.17
N TYR A 75 4.35 -1.74 0.15
CA TYR A 75 3.31 -1.27 1.06
C TYR A 75 3.73 0.08 1.66
N ARG A 76 2.77 0.97 1.82
CA ARG A 76 2.91 2.21 2.61
C ARG A 76 2.08 2.10 3.89
N TYR A 77 2.70 2.38 5.04
CA TYR A 77 2.09 2.31 6.36
C TYR A 77 2.00 3.70 6.97
N TYR A 78 0.80 4.09 7.38
CA TYR A 78 0.52 5.40 7.96
C TYR A 78 0.33 5.29 9.47
N LEU A 79 1.43 5.41 10.22
CA LEU A 79 1.44 5.28 11.67
C LEU A 79 0.99 6.59 12.36
N PRO A 80 0.54 6.54 13.63
CA PRO A 80 0.24 7.73 14.42
C PRO A 80 1.40 8.74 14.47
N GLY A 81 1.06 10.00 14.70
CA GLY A 81 2.04 11.09 14.80
C GLY A 81 2.65 11.51 13.45
N GLY A 82 2.02 11.16 12.33
CA GLY A 82 2.46 11.54 10.98
C GLY A 82 3.60 10.71 10.41
N ARG A 83 4.01 9.63 11.08
CA ARG A 83 5.10 8.75 10.63
C ARG A 83 4.62 7.84 9.50
N THR A 84 5.32 7.83 8.38
CA THR A 84 4.99 7.00 7.22
C THR A 84 6.15 6.08 6.90
N PHE A 85 5.86 4.81 6.66
CA PHE A 85 6.86 3.80 6.32
C PHE A 85 6.58 3.20 4.95
N ALA A 86 7.63 2.89 4.20
CA ALA A 86 7.56 2.15 2.95
C ALA A 86 8.32 0.83 3.09
N ALA A 87 7.70 -0.27 2.66
CA ALA A 87 8.28 -1.61 2.70
C ALA A 87 8.03 -2.37 1.40
N PRO A 88 8.96 -3.22 0.94
CA PRO A 88 8.69 -4.03 -0.24
C PRO A 88 7.54 -4.99 0.02
N ALA A 89 6.84 -5.40 -1.04
CA ALA A 89 5.71 -6.34 -0.95
C ALA A 89 6.08 -7.68 -0.25
N MET A 90 7.37 -8.00 -0.14
CA MET A 90 7.89 -9.19 0.54
C MET A 90 8.11 -9.05 2.06
N ILE A 91 7.83 -7.90 2.69
CA ILE A 91 8.05 -7.71 4.14
C ILE A 91 7.44 -8.82 5.02
N VAL A 92 6.22 -9.27 4.69
CA VAL A 92 5.56 -10.40 5.40
C VAL A 92 6.32 -11.70 5.19
N HIS A 93 6.77 -11.97 3.96
CA HIS A 93 7.57 -13.16 3.64
C HIS A 93 8.89 -13.16 4.41
N TYR A 94 9.59 -12.02 4.45
CA TYR A 94 10.83 -11.86 5.21
C TYR A 94 10.62 -12.13 6.70
N ALA A 95 9.54 -11.62 7.28
CA ALA A 95 9.21 -11.87 8.68
C ALA A 95 8.94 -13.35 8.98
N GLU A 96 8.19 -14.03 8.10
CA GLU A 96 7.75 -15.41 8.33
C GLU A 96 8.82 -16.45 8.03
N ARG A 97 9.65 -16.20 7.01
CA ARG A 97 10.59 -17.21 6.47
C ARG A 97 12.04 -16.93 6.80
N HIS A 98 12.37 -15.67 6.99
CA HIS A 98 13.75 -15.24 7.20
C HIS A 98 13.98 -14.65 8.59
N GLY A 99 12.96 -14.69 9.47
CA GLY A 99 13.07 -14.23 10.85
C GLY A 99 13.26 -12.72 10.97
N TYR A 100 12.94 -11.97 9.91
CA TYR A 100 13.02 -10.52 9.93
C TYR A 100 12.09 -9.96 11.01
N ARG A 101 12.65 -9.15 11.91
CA ARG A 101 11.89 -8.42 12.91
C ARG A 101 11.99 -6.92 12.61
N PRO A 102 10.90 -6.28 12.15
CA PRO A 102 10.89 -4.84 11.94
C PRO A 102 11.27 -4.05 13.21
N PRO A 103 11.79 -2.82 13.07
CA PRO A 103 12.12 -1.98 14.21
C PRO A 103 10.93 -1.81 15.17
N ARG A 104 11.24 -1.74 16.48
CA ARG A 104 10.21 -1.62 17.53
C ARG A 104 9.27 -0.45 17.28
N GLU A 105 9.80 0.67 16.83
CA GLU A 105 9.03 1.88 16.55
C GLU A 105 8.03 1.73 15.37
N PHE A 106 8.26 0.79 14.46
CA PHE A 106 7.31 0.41 13.41
C PHE A 106 6.27 -0.55 13.97
N LEU A 107 6.71 -1.58 14.71
CA LEU A 107 5.83 -2.58 15.32
C LEU A 107 4.83 -1.95 16.31
N ASP A 108 5.29 -1.00 17.14
CA ASP A 108 4.50 -0.35 18.18
C ASP A 108 3.32 0.45 17.60
N GLY A 109 3.44 1.03 16.40
CA GLY A 109 2.38 1.81 15.76
C GLY A 109 1.58 1.05 14.68
N LEU A 110 1.97 -0.19 14.40
CA LEU A 110 1.35 -1.01 13.36
C LEU A 110 -0.13 -1.32 13.63
N PRO A 111 -0.59 -1.56 14.89
CA PRO A 111 -2.00 -1.78 15.18
C PRO A 111 -2.90 -0.63 14.71
N GLU A 112 -2.47 0.62 14.88
CA GLU A 112 -3.20 1.80 14.45
C GLU A 112 -3.09 2.03 12.93
N ALA A 113 -2.00 1.61 12.30
CA ALA A 113 -1.80 1.69 10.85
C ALA A 113 -2.73 0.76 10.06
N VAL A 114 -3.34 -0.25 10.71
CA VAL A 114 -4.34 -1.15 10.11
C VAL A 114 -5.55 -0.37 9.57
N ARG A 115 -5.94 0.71 10.24
CA ARG A 115 -6.99 1.65 9.83
C ARG A 115 -6.64 3.02 10.42
N PRO A 116 -5.77 3.80 9.76
CA PRO A 116 -5.33 5.08 10.29
C PRO A 116 -6.52 6.02 10.48
N ALA A 117 -6.51 6.76 11.59
CA ALA A 117 -7.42 7.88 11.75
C ALA A 117 -7.09 8.97 10.73
N TRP A 118 -8.13 9.66 10.25
CA TRP A 118 -7.93 10.76 9.31
C TRP A 118 -7.02 11.84 9.89
N ASP A 119 -6.02 12.25 9.12
CA ASP A 119 -5.00 13.22 9.53
C ASP A 119 -4.56 14.12 8.35
N GLY A 120 -3.56 14.96 8.59
CA GLY A 120 -3.05 15.89 7.58
C GLY A 120 -2.49 15.20 6.32
N ARG A 121 -2.02 13.95 6.39
CA ARG A 121 -1.54 13.22 5.22
C ARG A 121 -2.70 12.83 4.32
N ALA A 122 -3.80 12.36 4.91
CA ALA A 122 -5.03 12.10 4.18
C ALA A 122 -5.57 13.36 3.49
N GLU A 123 -5.53 14.51 4.17
CA GLU A 123 -5.89 15.80 3.57
C GLU A 123 -5.00 16.14 2.38
N SER A 124 -3.67 16.05 2.52
CA SER A 124 -2.73 16.32 1.43
C SER A 124 -2.91 15.39 0.24
N LEU A 125 -3.10 14.08 0.48
CA LEU A 125 -3.36 13.11 -0.60
C LEU A 125 -4.69 13.42 -1.30
N ARG A 126 -5.73 13.81 -0.55
CA ARG A 126 -7.01 14.23 -1.11
C ARG A 126 -6.84 15.46 -2.01
N GLU A 127 -6.07 16.46 -1.57
CA GLU A 127 -5.78 17.65 -2.34
C GLU A 127 -5.05 17.31 -3.64
N VAL A 128 -4.00 16.49 -3.58
CA VAL A 128 -3.28 16.01 -4.77
C VAL A 128 -4.22 15.30 -5.73
N LEU A 129 -5.03 14.34 -5.25
CA LEU A 129 -5.95 13.56 -6.10
C LEU A 129 -6.92 14.45 -6.89
N LEU A 130 -7.43 15.50 -6.24
CA LEU A 130 -8.44 16.39 -6.79
C LEU A 130 -7.87 17.60 -7.55
N ASP A 131 -6.56 17.82 -7.50
CA ASP A 131 -5.89 18.87 -8.27
C ASP A 131 -5.72 18.44 -9.73
N GLY A 132 -6.53 19.01 -10.62
CA GLY A 132 -6.44 18.75 -12.06
C GLY A 132 -5.14 19.24 -12.71
N ALA A 133 -4.34 20.06 -12.03
CA ALA A 133 -3.02 20.49 -12.50
C ALA A 133 -1.88 19.58 -12.02
N ALA A 134 -2.13 18.69 -11.06
CA ALA A 134 -1.13 17.73 -10.59
C ALA A 134 -0.88 16.65 -11.65
N GLY A 135 0.36 16.16 -11.72
CA GLY A 135 0.74 15.07 -12.62
C GLY A 135 -0.09 13.81 -12.36
N LEU A 136 -0.46 13.11 -13.44
CA LEU A 136 -1.31 11.92 -13.35
C LEU A 136 -0.71 10.83 -12.46
N GLU A 137 0.63 10.68 -12.45
CA GLU A 137 1.29 9.72 -11.55
C GLU A 137 1.03 10.02 -10.07
N TRP A 138 1.07 11.29 -9.67
CA TRP A 138 0.83 11.71 -8.27
C TRP A 138 -0.62 11.51 -7.87
N ARG A 139 -1.53 11.77 -8.79
CA ARG A 139 -2.98 11.58 -8.59
C ARG A 139 -3.32 10.09 -8.48
N ALA A 140 -2.71 9.26 -9.31
CA ALA A 140 -2.85 7.80 -9.26
C ALA A 140 -2.34 7.25 -7.92
N GLU A 141 -1.13 7.62 -7.51
CA GLU A 141 -0.58 7.24 -6.19
C GLU A 141 -1.47 7.70 -5.04
N ALA A 142 -1.95 8.95 -5.08
CA ALA A 142 -2.86 9.47 -4.07
C ALA A 142 -4.17 8.67 -4.02
N ALA A 143 -4.71 8.23 -5.15
CA ALA A 143 -5.89 7.38 -5.18
C ALA A 143 -5.62 6.02 -4.51
N VAL A 144 -4.45 5.43 -4.70
CA VAL A 144 -4.06 4.16 -4.07
C VAL A 144 -3.94 4.32 -2.56
N ASP A 145 -3.24 5.35 -2.11
CA ASP A 145 -2.91 5.58 -0.70
C ASP A 145 -4.11 6.06 0.12
N LEU A 146 -4.95 6.93 -0.43
CA LEU A 146 -6.09 7.52 0.29
C LEU A 146 -7.11 6.44 0.72
N ALA A 147 -7.16 5.30 0.02
CA ALA A 147 -8.01 4.17 0.36
C ALA A 147 -7.70 3.56 1.74
N GLN A 148 -6.51 3.82 2.32
CA GLN A 148 -6.09 3.27 3.60
C GLN A 148 -6.92 3.80 4.78
N TRP A 149 -7.42 5.04 4.71
CA TRP A 149 -8.10 5.71 5.84
C TRP A 149 -9.52 5.22 6.11
N ASN A 150 -10.13 4.41 5.24
CA ASN A 150 -11.49 3.89 5.42
C ASN A 150 -12.50 4.96 5.94
N ASP A 151 -12.37 6.19 5.41
CA ASP A 151 -13.14 7.37 5.79
C ASP A 151 -14.03 7.79 4.61
N ARG A 152 -15.19 8.39 4.89
CA ARG A 152 -16.10 8.87 3.84
C ARG A 152 -15.43 9.90 2.93
N ARG A 153 -14.57 10.76 3.46
CA ARG A 153 -13.85 11.78 2.67
C ARG A 153 -12.93 11.16 1.64
N ALA A 154 -12.27 10.05 1.97
CA ALA A 154 -11.46 9.30 1.02
C ALA A 154 -12.31 8.73 -0.11
N PHE A 155 -13.45 8.11 0.24
CA PHE A 155 -14.39 7.57 -0.74
C PHE A 155 -14.95 8.65 -1.67
N ASP A 156 -15.41 9.77 -1.10
CA ASP A 156 -15.98 10.87 -1.88
C ASP A 156 -14.96 11.47 -2.86
N ALA A 157 -13.70 11.60 -2.45
CA ALA A 157 -12.61 12.08 -3.30
C ALA A 157 -12.28 11.10 -4.44
N LEU A 158 -12.20 9.79 -4.15
CA LEU A 158 -12.03 8.77 -5.18
C LEU A 158 -13.18 8.79 -6.19
N ARG A 159 -14.42 8.91 -5.70
CA ARG A 159 -15.61 8.97 -6.55
C ARG A 159 -15.63 10.23 -7.43
N GLN A 160 -15.14 11.35 -6.90
CA GLN A 160 -14.99 12.58 -7.69
C GLN A 160 -13.88 12.44 -8.73
N ALA A 161 -12.76 11.81 -8.40
CA ALA A 161 -11.64 11.60 -9.32
C ALA A 161 -12.03 10.78 -10.56
N VAL A 162 -13.03 9.88 -10.45
CA VAL A 162 -13.59 9.13 -11.59
C VAL A 162 -14.16 10.03 -12.69
N ALA A 163 -14.57 11.26 -12.37
CA ALA A 163 -15.12 12.20 -13.37
C ALA A 163 -14.05 12.81 -14.28
N ASP A 164 -12.77 12.69 -13.92
CA ASP A 164 -11.65 13.11 -14.75
C ASP A 164 -11.32 11.99 -15.75
N ALA A 165 -11.62 12.23 -17.03
CA ALA A 165 -11.47 11.22 -18.07
C ALA A 165 -10.00 10.81 -18.30
N GLU A 166 -9.06 11.74 -18.22
CA GLU A 166 -7.65 11.47 -18.44
C GLU A 166 -7.08 10.62 -17.31
N LEU A 167 -7.42 10.96 -16.07
CA LEU A 167 -7.05 10.14 -14.91
C LEU A 167 -7.72 8.77 -14.92
N ALA A 168 -8.99 8.68 -15.30
CA ALA A 168 -9.71 7.41 -15.40
C ALA A 168 -9.14 6.50 -16.51
N ASP A 169 -8.66 7.08 -17.61
CA ASP A 169 -7.99 6.32 -18.68
C ASP A 169 -6.61 5.84 -18.23
N CYS A 170 -5.86 6.66 -17.48
CA CYS A 170 -4.51 6.34 -17.04
C CYS A 170 -4.44 5.39 -15.83
N ALA A 171 -5.32 5.59 -14.83
CA ALA A 171 -5.24 4.93 -13.52
C ALA A 171 -6.61 4.40 -13.05
N GLY A 172 -7.53 4.18 -13.99
CA GLY A 172 -8.89 3.79 -13.64
C GLY A 172 -8.97 2.49 -12.86
N ASP A 173 -8.19 1.47 -13.22
CA ASP A 173 -8.18 0.19 -12.49
C ASP A 173 -7.67 0.35 -11.05
N GLU A 174 -6.67 1.21 -10.82
CA GLU A 174 -6.19 1.56 -9.48
C GLU A 174 -7.26 2.28 -8.66
N ILE A 175 -7.91 3.30 -9.24
CA ILE A 175 -9.05 4.00 -8.61
C ILE A 175 -10.18 3.02 -8.29
N GLY A 176 -10.50 2.11 -9.21
CA GLY A 176 -11.52 1.09 -9.03
C GLY A 176 -11.20 0.15 -7.87
N ARG A 177 -9.96 -0.35 -7.79
CA ARG A 177 -9.52 -1.16 -6.66
C ARG A 177 -9.54 -0.38 -5.34
N SER A 178 -9.21 0.91 -5.36
CA SER A 178 -9.30 1.79 -4.19
C SER A 178 -10.74 2.01 -3.73
N LEU A 179 -11.69 2.22 -4.65
CA LEU A 179 -13.12 2.32 -4.33
C LEU A 179 -13.66 1.01 -3.72
N ALA A 180 -13.19 -0.14 -4.19
CA ALA A 180 -13.60 -1.44 -3.65
C ALA A 180 -13.21 -1.64 -2.17
N ALA A 181 -12.17 -0.96 -1.67
CA ALA A 181 -11.78 -1.01 -0.25
C ALA A 181 -12.89 -0.50 0.70
N PHE A 182 -13.86 0.25 0.18
CA PHE A 182 -15.00 0.79 0.92
C PHE A 182 -16.27 -0.07 0.80
N ALA A 183 -16.18 -1.27 0.20
CA ALA A 183 -17.31 -2.18 0.11
C ALA A 183 -17.91 -2.47 1.50
N GLY A 184 -19.24 -2.46 1.61
CA GLY A 184 -19.97 -2.70 2.86
C GLY A 184 -20.06 -1.47 3.79
N ARG A 185 -19.57 -0.30 3.38
CA ARG A 185 -19.82 0.97 4.09
C ARG A 185 -21.14 1.57 3.66
N ASP A 186 -21.88 2.15 4.59
CA ASP A 186 -23.19 2.78 4.32
C ASP A 186 -23.08 3.86 3.23
N TYR A 187 -22.03 4.69 3.29
CA TYR A 187 -21.78 5.74 2.30
C TYR A 187 -21.31 5.22 0.93
N ALA A 188 -20.90 3.95 0.82
CA ALA A 188 -20.52 3.31 -0.43
C ALA A 188 -21.66 2.51 -1.07
N ALA A 189 -22.79 2.33 -0.38
CA ALA A 189 -23.92 1.53 -0.86
C ALA A 189 -24.57 2.08 -2.14
N GLY A 190 -24.47 3.38 -2.38
CA GLY A 190 -25.02 4.07 -3.55
C GLY A 190 -24.08 4.17 -4.76
N LEU A 191 -22.95 3.45 -4.76
CA LEU A 191 -22.04 3.48 -5.90
C LEU A 191 -22.68 2.77 -7.11
N ASP A 192 -23.09 3.55 -8.11
CA ASP A 192 -23.53 3.04 -9.41
C ASP A 192 -22.32 2.46 -10.16
N ARG A 193 -22.18 1.13 -10.09
CA ARG A 193 -21.07 0.40 -10.73
C ARG A 193 -21.21 0.34 -12.26
N ASP A 194 -22.42 0.41 -12.77
CA ASP A 194 -22.70 0.32 -14.20
C ASP A 194 -22.47 1.65 -14.92
N GLY A 195 -22.54 2.77 -14.18
CA GLY A 195 -22.15 4.09 -14.64
C GLY A 195 -20.65 4.39 -14.63
N LEU A 196 -19.81 3.50 -14.06
CA LEU A 196 -18.35 3.74 -13.99
C LEU A 196 -17.66 3.57 -15.36
N PRO A 197 -16.59 4.34 -15.63
CA PRO A 197 -15.70 4.10 -16.77
C PRO A 197 -15.21 2.65 -16.83
N PRO A 198 -14.97 2.08 -18.02
CA PRO A 198 -14.62 0.65 -18.16
C PRO A 198 -13.40 0.22 -17.31
N SER A 199 -12.34 1.02 -17.29
CA SER A 199 -11.12 0.77 -16.49
C SER A 199 -11.40 0.75 -14.99
N VAL A 200 -12.19 1.72 -14.50
CA VAL A 200 -12.61 1.80 -13.08
C VAL A 200 -13.49 0.62 -12.70
N ARG A 201 -14.45 0.27 -13.53
CA ARG A 201 -15.31 -0.91 -13.31
C ARG A 201 -14.51 -2.20 -13.27
N PHE A 202 -13.52 -2.35 -14.15
CA PHE A 202 -12.59 -3.47 -14.13
C PHE A 202 -11.85 -3.53 -12.79
N GLY A 203 -11.29 -2.43 -12.30
CA GLY A 203 -10.61 -2.37 -11.00
C GLY A 203 -11.51 -2.78 -9.83
N VAL A 204 -12.76 -2.30 -9.79
CA VAL A 204 -13.74 -2.71 -8.76
C VAL A 204 -14.01 -4.22 -8.81
N ALA A 205 -14.19 -4.78 -10.01
CA ALA A 205 -14.46 -6.20 -10.21
C ALA A 205 -13.24 -7.08 -9.90
N ASP A 206 -12.03 -6.62 -10.23
CA ASP A 206 -10.77 -7.30 -9.97
C ASP A 206 -10.49 -7.41 -8.46
N ALA A 207 -10.68 -6.31 -7.71
CA ALA A 207 -10.56 -6.33 -6.25
C ALA A 207 -11.50 -7.33 -5.57
N ALA A 208 -12.72 -7.48 -6.07
CA ALA A 208 -13.69 -8.45 -5.53
C ALA A 208 -13.29 -9.92 -5.81
N ARG A 209 -12.43 -10.17 -6.80
CA ARG A 209 -11.91 -11.51 -7.15
C ARG A 209 -10.60 -11.82 -6.45
N ASN A 210 -9.78 -10.79 -6.20
CA ASN A 210 -8.45 -10.89 -5.63
C ASN A 210 -8.43 -10.30 -4.22
N ASP A 211 -8.92 -11.06 -3.23
CA ASP A 211 -8.65 -10.79 -1.81
C ASP A 211 -7.15 -11.02 -1.55
N ALA A 212 -6.36 -9.95 -1.60
CA ALA A 212 -5.01 -9.80 -1.03
C ALA A 212 -3.88 -10.80 -1.45
N LEU A 213 -4.00 -11.59 -2.52
CA LEU A 213 -3.10 -12.75 -2.72
C LEU A 213 -2.15 -12.78 -3.95
N THR A 214 -2.00 -11.72 -4.75
CA THR A 214 -1.32 -11.91 -6.07
C THR A 214 -0.22 -10.92 -6.43
N LEU A 215 0.60 -10.46 -5.47
CA LEU A 215 1.84 -9.71 -5.77
C LEU A 215 3.10 -10.33 -5.16
N VAL A 216 2.92 -11.39 -4.37
CA VAL A 216 3.99 -12.26 -3.89
C VAL A 216 3.69 -13.65 -4.44
N ARG A 217 4.48 -14.11 -5.41
CA ARG A 217 4.24 -15.38 -6.11
C ARG A 217 5.25 -16.42 -5.66
N ARG A 218 4.83 -17.68 -5.51
CA ARG A 218 5.77 -18.80 -5.33
C ARG A 218 6.34 -19.19 -6.69
N ARG A 219 7.65 -19.39 -6.77
CA ARG A 219 8.26 -20.07 -7.91
C ARG A 219 7.97 -21.57 -7.78
N GLY A 220 7.45 -22.14 -8.86
CA GLY A 220 7.16 -23.58 -8.99
C GLY A 220 8.41 -24.39 -9.25
#